data_AF-A0A935BP93-F1
#
_entry.id   AF-A0A935BP93-F1
#
_cell.length_a   1.000
_cell.length_b   1.000
_cell.length_c   1.000
_cell.angle_alpha   90.00
_cell.angle_beta   90.00
_cell.angle_gamma   90.00
#
_symmetry.space_group_name_H-M   'P 1'
#
loop_
_entity.id
_entity.type
_entity.pdbx_description
1 polymer ?
#
loop_
_entity_poly.entity_id
_entity_poly.type
_entity_poly.pdbx_seq_one_letter_code
_entity_poly.pdbx_strand_id
1 'polypeptide(L)'
;MKTRLFLSFLFLAAMSIAVVAQTDADREAVKRAALDYAESYYEGNGEKMEGALSPDLAKRIVNNNPQGRSSLGQMSAMTLVQVIRTGSGKSTPKAEQQKDVAILDMLVRFNDRKARDAGLDPITCTLRK
;
A
#
# COMPACT_ATOMS: atom_id res chain seq x y z
N MET A 1 -1.13 -14.12 -51.16
CA MET A 1 -0.15 -13.66 -50.15
C MET A 1 -0.58 -12.38 -49.44
N LYS A 2 -1.08 -11.35 -50.15
CA LYS A 2 -1.56 -10.07 -49.57
C LYS A 2 -2.68 -10.26 -48.52
N THR A 3 -3.65 -11.14 -48.77
CA THR A 3 -4.77 -11.44 -47.85
C THR A 3 -4.33 -12.18 -46.58
N ARG A 4 -3.28 -13.02 -46.67
CA ARG A 4 -2.72 -13.71 -45.50
C ARG A 4 -1.84 -12.78 -44.66
N LEU A 5 -1.10 -11.88 -45.29
CA LEU A 5 -0.40 -10.80 -44.58
C LEU A 5 -1.38 -9.86 -43.86
N PHE A 6 -2.52 -9.55 -44.48
CA PHE A 6 -3.56 -8.70 -43.87
C PHE A 6 -4.22 -9.36 -42.65
N LEU A 7 -4.51 -10.67 -42.75
CA LEU A 7 -5.06 -11.46 -41.63
C LEU A 7 -4.08 -11.60 -40.46
N SER A 8 -2.78 -11.77 -40.72
CA SER A 8 -1.75 -11.81 -39.67
C SER A 8 -1.56 -10.45 -38.99
N PHE A 9 -1.67 -9.34 -39.73
CA PHE A 9 -1.57 -8.00 -39.18
C PHE A 9 -2.81 -7.63 -38.34
N LEU A 10 -4.00 -8.07 -38.75
CA LEU A 10 -5.25 -7.91 -37.99
C LEU A 10 -5.23 -8.70 -36.67
N PHE A 11 -4.63 -9.90 -36.68
CA PHE A 11 -4.52 -10.75 -35.49
C PHE A 11 -3.51 -10.19 -34.45
N LEU A 12 -2.44 -9.54 -34.91
CA LEU A 12 -1.43 -8.95 -34.04
C LEU A 12 -1.93 -7.64 -33.36
N ALA A 13 -2.78 -6.88 -34.05
CA ALA A 13 -3.38 -5.65 -33.51
C ALA A 13 -4.45 -5.92 -32.43
N ALA A 14 -5.14 -7.06 -32.48
CA ALA A 14 -6.17 -7.43 -31.50
C ALA A 14 -5.59 -7.78 -30.11
N MET A 15 -4.30 -8.12 -30.02
CA MET A 15 -3.64 -8.51 -28.76
C MET A 15 -3.07 -7.31 -27.98
N SER A 16 -3.10 -6.09 -28.53
CA SER A 16 -2.27 -4.99 -28.03
C SER A 16 -2.88 -4.08 -26.96
N ILE A 17 -4.13 -4.26 -26.51
CA ILE A 17 -4.71 -3.29 -25.56
C ILE A 17 -5.55 -3.97 -24.48
N ALA A 18 -4.85 -4.53 -23.48
CA ALA A 18 -5.35 -4.58 -22.12
C ALA A 18 -4.49 -3.65 -21.25
N VAL A 19 -4.51 -2.35 -21.57
CA VAL A 19 -4.07 -1.34 -20.61
C VAL A 19 -5.13 -1.32 -19.51
N VAL A 20 -4.81 -1.86 -18.35
CA VAL A 20 -5.67 -1.82 -17.17
C VAL A 20 -5.58 -0.39 -16.61
N ALA A 21 -6.54 0.45 -16.97
CA ALA A 21 -6.77 1.70 -16.25
C ALA A 21 -7.26 1.34 -14.83
N GLN A 22 -6.85 2.13 -13.83
CA GLN A 22 -7.37 2.01 -12.47
C GLN A 22 -8.89 2.16 -12.51
N THR A 23 -9.61 1.15 -12.03
CA THR A 23 -11.08 1.15 -12.00
C THR A 23 -11.58 1.72 -10.67
N ASP A 24 -12.86 2.14 -10.62
CA ASP A 24 -13.50 2.51 -9.35
C ASP A 24 -13.51 1.33 -8.36
N ALA A 25 -13.58 0.10 -8.86
CA ALA A 25 -13.48 -1.10 -8.05
C ALA A 25 -12.10 -1.25 -7.39
N ASP A 26 -11.01 -0.91 -8.11
CA ASP A 26 -9.65 -0.89 -7.53
C ASP A 26 -9.54 0.16 -6.43
N ARG A 27 -10.15 1.33 -6.65
CA ARG A 27 -10.17 2.42 -5.65
C ARG A 27 -10.88 2.00 -4.36
N GLU A 28 -12.04 1.36 -4.48
CA GLU A 28 -12.77 0.86 -3.31
C GLU A 28 -12.03 -0.30 -2.63
N ALA A 29 -11.34 -1.16 -3.38
CA ALA A 29 -10.50 -2.21 -2.81
C ALA A 29 -9.32 -1.64 -2.00
N VAL A 30 -8.62 -0.62 -2.53
CA VAL A 30 -7.54 0.08 -1.81
C VAL A 30 -8.08 0.75 -0.56
N LYS A 31 -9.22 1.44 -0.66
CA LYS A 31 -9.87 2.08 0.49
C LYS A 31 -10.21 1.07 1.57
N ARG A 32 -10.75 -0.09 1.18
CA ARG A 32 -11.09 -1.16 2.11
C ARG A 32 -9.87 -1.75 2.79
N ALA A 33 -8.79 -2.01 2.05
CA ALA A 33 -7.53 -2.47 2.62
C ALA A 33 -6.95 -1.45 3.64
N ALA A 34 -7.01 -0.16 3.34
CA ALA A 34 -6.56 0.89 4.26
C ALA A 34 -7.42 0.97 5.54
N LEU A 35 -8.73 0.81 5.42
CA LEU A 35 -9.64 0.71 6.57
C LEU A 35 -9.36 -0.55 7.40
N ASP A 36 -9.19 -1.70 6.75
CA ASP A 36 -8.91 -2.97 7.43
C ASP A 36 -7.58 -2.89 8.21
N TYR A 37 -6.58 -2.22 7.65
CA TYR A 37 -5.33 -1.89 8.35
C TYR A 37 -5.57 -1.04 9.62
N ALA A 38 -6.30 0.07 9.50
CA ALA A 38 -6.53 0.96 10.64
C ALA A 38 -7.37 0.29 11.73
N GLU A 39 -8.46 -0.38 11.36
CA GLU A 39 -9.36 -1.03 12.30
C GLU A 39 -8.71 -2.23 12.99
N SER A 40 -7.98 -3.07 12.26
CA SER A 40 -7.29 -4.22 12.86
C SER A 40 -6.24 -3.80 13.89
N TYR A 41 -5.60 -2.64 13.72
CA TYR A 41 -4.71 -2.08 14.72
C TYR A 41 -5.46 -1.72 16.02
N TYR A 42 -6.60 -1.01 15.92
CA TYR A 42 -7.40 -0.62 17.08
C TYR A 42 -8.10 -1.81 17.76
N GLU A 43 -8.52 -2.80 16.99
CA GLU A 43 -9.16 -4.03 17.48
C GLU A 43 -8.15 -5.04 18.02
N GLY A 44 -6.85 -4.88 17.71
CA GLY A 44 -5.80 -5.88 17.95
C GLY A 44 -6.06 -7.20 17.20
N ASN A 45 -6.68 -7.12 16.01
CA ASN A 45 -7.01 -8.28 15.20
C ASN A 45 -5.85 -8.62 14.26
N GLY A 46 -5.02 -9.59 14.66
CA GLY A 46 -3.85 -10.00 13.88
C GLY A 46 -4.17 -10.61 12.52
N GLU A 47 -5.27 -11.36 12.39
CA GLU A 47 -5.67 -12.01 11.13
C GLU A 47 -6.13 -10.97 10.09
N LYS A 48 -6.96 -10.00 10.53
CA LYS A 48 -7.39 -8.89 9.67
C LYS A 48 -6.22 -8.00 9.25
N MET A 49 -5.25 -7.78 10.15
CA MET A 49 -4.00 -7.09 9.82
C MET A 49 -3.18 -7.86 8.79
N GLU A 50 -3.02 -9.18 8.95
CA GLU A 50 -2.26 -10.03 8.03
C GLU A 50 -2.85 -9.97 6.61
N GLY A 51 -4.18 -10.01 6.47
CA GLY A 51 -4.85 -9.86 5.18
C GLY A 51 -4.72 -8.47 4.53
N ALA A 52 -4.51 -7.42 5.33
CA ALA A 52 -4.35 -6.05 4.84
C ALA A 52 -2.90 -5.70 4.43
N LEU A 53 -1.91 -6.54 4.78
CA LEU A 53 -0.49 -6.26 4.56
C LEU A 53 0.06 -6.98 3.32
N SER A 54 0.99 -6.31 2.64
CA SER A 54 1.89 -6.98 1.70
C SER A 54 2.88 -7.87 2.46
N PRO A 55 3.18 -9.10 1.96
CA PRO A 55 4.23 -9.95 2.53
C PRO A 55 5.60 -9.23 2.61
N ASP A 56 5.90 -8.39 1.62
CA ASP A 56 7.15 -7.63 1.50
C ASP A 56 7.04 -6.22 2.12
N LEU A 57 6.36 -6.11 3.27
CA LEU A 57 6.16 -4.83 3.94
C LEU A 57 7.49 -4.10 4.21
N ALA A 58 7.61 -2.88 3.68
CA ALA A 58 8.79 -2.03 3.79
C ALA A 58 8.65 -0.92 4.85
N LYS A 59 8.03 -1.19 6.00
CA LYS A 59 7.82 -0.16 7.03
C LYS A 59 9.16 0.27 7.66
N ARG A 60 9.38 1.59 7.74
CA ARG A 60 10.56 2.23 8.33
C ARG A 60 10.12 3.14 9.48
N ILE A 61 10.85 3.10 10.58
CA ILE A 61 10.52 3.84 11.80
C ILE A 61 11.76 4.63 12.22
N VAL A 62 11.60 5.94 12.38
CA VAL A 62 12.67 6.77 12.95
C VAL A 62 12.59 6.67 14.45
N ASN A 63 13.63 6.10 15.07
CA ASN A 63 13.76 6.01 16.51
C ASN A 63 14.73 7.08 16.98
N ASN A 64 14.26 8.00 17.82
CA ASN A 64 15.10 9.00 18.46
C ASN A 64 15.49 8.52 19.84
N ASN A 65 16.77 8.62 20.19
CA ASN A 65 17.24 8.32 21.54
C ASN A 65 17.32 9.61 22.39
N PRO A 66 17.35 9.49 23.74
CA PRO A 66 17.48 10.64 24.63
C PRO A 66 18.76 11.48 24.41
N GLN A 67 19.78 10.90 23.80
CA GLN A 67 21.06 11.53 23.47
C GLN A 67 21.02 12.30 22.14
N GLY A 68 19.86 12.47 21.52
CA GLY A 68 19.68 13.26 20.29
C GLY A 68 20.13 12.57 19.01
N ARG A 69 20.39 11.26 19.02
CA ARG A 69 20.72 10.47 17.83
C ARG A 69 19.46 9.77 17.30
N SER A 70 19.30 9.79 15.98
CA SER A 70 18.25 9.08 15.27
C SER A 70 18.79 7.79 14.64
N SER A 71 17.99 6.72 14.68
CA SER A 71 18.26 5.47 13.95
C SER A 71 17.03 5.05 13.15
N LEU A 72 17.25 4.28 12.08
CA LEU A 72 16.18 3.76 11.24
C LEU A 72 15.89 2.30 11.61
N GLY A 73 14.73 2.06 12.21
CA GLY A 73 14.18 0.72 12.41
C GLY A 73 13.46 0.23 11.16
N GLN A 74 13.51 -1.08 10.92
CA GLN A 74 12.69 -1.78 9.94
C GLN A 74 11.65 -2.62 10.67
N MET A 75 10.43 -2.69 10.13
CA MET A 75 9.37 -3.56 10.63
C MET A 75 8.80 -4.40 9.49
N SER A 76 8.87 -5.73 9.64
CA SER A 76 8.28 -6.69 8.70
C SER A 76 6.78 -6.85 8.96
N ALA A 77 6.07 -7.44 7.98
CA ALA A 77 4.65 -7.76 8.13
C ALA A 77 4.40 -8.69 9.32
N MET A 78 5.18 -9.77 9.43
CA MET A 78 5.08 -10.73 10.54
C MET A 78 5.29 -10.07 11.91
N THR A 79 6.29 -9.21 12.05
CA THR A 79 6.53 -8.48 13.31
C THR A 79 5.36 -7.58 13.65
N LEU A 80 4.81 -6.85 12.67
CA LEU A 80 3.67 -5.96 12.90
C LEU A 80 2.41 -6.74 13.33
N VAL A 81 2.13 -7.88 12.69
CA VAL A 81 1.01 -8.76 13.06
C VAL A 81 1.16 -9.23 14.50
N GLN A 82 2.35 -9.66 14.93
CA GLN A 82 2.59 -10.09 16.30
C GLN A 82 2.37 -8.95 17.31
N VAL A 83 2.86 -7.75 17.01
CA VAL A 83 2.67 -6.54 17.84
C VAL A 83 1.18 -6.18 17.98
N ILE A 84 0.36 -6.46 16.97
CA ILE A 84 -1.07 -6.21 17.00
C ILE A 84 -1.81 -7.28 17.80
N ARG A 85 -1.40 -8.55 17.70
CA ARG A 85 -1.92 -9.65 18.53
C ARG A 85 -1.69 -9.39 20.03
N THR A 86 -0.59 -8.72 20.39
CA THR A 86 -0.35 -8.30 21.79
C THR A 86 -1.17 -7.09 22.23
N GLY A 87 -1.97 -6.49 21.35
CA GLY A 87 -2.93 -5.44 21.68
C GLY A 87 -2.37 -4.02 21.63
N SER A 88 -1.25 -3.78 20.94
CA SER A 88 -0.56 -2.48 20.95
C SER A 88 -1.41 -1.27 20.52
N GLY A 89 -2.48 -1.46 19.74
CA GLY A 89 -3.39 -0.38 19.32
C GLY A 89 -4.69 -0.25 20.13
N LYS A 90 -4.99 -1.22 21.03
CA LYS A 90 -6.28 -1.30 21.75
C LYS A 90 -6.47 -0.19 22.78
N SER A 91 -5.39 0.42 23.25
CA SER A 91 -5.43 1.52 24.21
C SER A 91 -5.81 2.86 23.56
N THR A 92 -5.91 2.93 22.23
CA THR A 92 -6.27 4.16 21.52
C THR A 92 -7.72 4.55 21.80
N PRO A 93 -8.00 5.70 22.45
CA PRO A 93 -9.35 6.17 22.71
C PRO A 93 -10.16 6.30 21.41
N LYS A 94 -11.48 6.02 21.45
CA LYS A 94 -12.33 6.08 20.25
C LYS A 94 -12.30 7.44 19.55
N ALA A 95 -12.18 8.53 20.31
CA ALA A 95 -12.09 9.89 19.77
C ALA A 95 -10.78 10.15 18.99
N GLU A 96 -9.73 9.34 19.22
CA GLU A 96 -8.44 9.44 18.56
C GLU A 96 -8.27 8.41 17.42
N GLN A 97 -9.28 7.56 17.18
CA GLN A 97 -9.23 6.57 16.12
C GLN A 97 -9.48 7.23 14.77
N GLN A 98 -8.47 7.18 13.89
CA GLN A 98 -8.56 7.72 12.55
C GLN A 98 -9.04 6.65 11.59
N LYS A 99 -10.24 6.85 11.02
CA LYS A 99 -10.86 5.93 10.06
C LYS A 99 -11.21 6.60 8.73
N ASP A 100 -10.87 7.87 8.57
CA ASP A 100 -11.05 8.57 7.31
C ASP A 100 -9.89 8.25 6.37
N VAL A 101 -10.22 7.73 5.17
CA VAL A 101 -9.23 7.36 4.17
C VAL A 101 -9.30 8.33 3.00
N ALA A 102 -8.21 9.04 2.77
CA ALA A 102 -7.97 9.84 1.58
C ALA A 102 -6.92 9.16 0.70
N ILE A 103 -7.32 8.70 -0.48
CA ILE A 103 -6.39 8.14 -1.47
C ILE A 103 -5.78 9.29 -2.26
N LEU A 104 -4.46 9.46 -2.10
CA LEU A 104 -3.69 10.53 -2.75
C LEU A 104 -3.34 10.19 -4.21
N ASP A 105 -2.92 8.96 -4.47
CA ASP A 105 -2.60 8.44 -5.79
C ASP A 105 -2.71 6.91 -5.78
N MET A 106 -2.90 6.29 -6.95
CA MET A 106 -2.91 4.84 -7.13
C MET A 106 -1.93 4.44 -8.23
N LEU A 107 -0.74 4.00 -7.81
CA LEU A 107 0.30 3.51 -8.69
C LEU A 107 0.25 1.97 -8.75
N VAL A 108 0.17 1.42 -9.96
CA VAL A 108 0.07 -0.04 -10.19
C VAL A 108 1.37 -0.76 -9.78
N ARG A 109 2.52 -0.08 -9.85
CA ARG A 109 3.86 -0.64 -9.55
C ARG A 109 4.81 0.44 -9.03
N PHE A 110 5.37 0.22 -7.83
CA PHE A 110 6.47 1.00 -7.29
C PHE A 110 7.83 0.55 -7.87
N ASN A 111 7.94 0.41 -9.18
CA ASN A 111 9.19 0.01 -9.84
C ASN A 111 9.54 0.88 -11.05
N ASP A 112 8.96 2.09 -11.10
CA ASP A 112 9.12 2.99 -12.21
C ASP A 112 10.34 3.90 -11.96
N ARG A 113 11.38 3.77 -12.81
CA ARG A 113 12.58 4.65 -12.76
C ARG A 113 12.19 6.13 -12.85
N LYS A 114 11.04 6.42 -13.47
CA LYS A 114 10.49 7.77 -13.62
C LYS A 114 10.11 8.43 -12.28
N ALA A 115 9.74 7.67 -11.25
CA ALA A 115 9.47 8.21 -9.92
C ALA A 115 10.76 8.62 -9.17
N ARG A 116 11.87 7.90 -9.41
CA ARG A 116 13.21 8.30 -8.91
C ARG A 116 13.70 9.58 -9.57
N ASP A 117 13.48 9.72 -10.88
CA ASP A 117 13.94 10.88 -11.64
C ASP A 117 13.07 12.13 -11.40
N ALA A 118 11.81 11.94 -10.99
CA ALA A 118 10.88 13.02 -10.65
C ALA A 118 10.98 13.53 -9.20
N GLY A 119 11.84 12.91 -8.35
CA GLY A 119 12.00 13.32 -6.96
C GLY A 119 10.73 13.16 -6.10
N LEU A 120 9.79 12.31 -6.51
CA LEU A 120 8.66 11.96 -5.65
C LEU A 120 9.13 10.93 -4.63
N ASP A 121 9.35 11.41 -3.40
CA ASP A 121 9.71 10.58 -2.27
C ASP A 121 8.66 9.48 -2.04
N PRO A 122 9.06 8.20 -1.84
CA PRO A 122 8.12 7.08 -1.80
C PRO A 122 7.08 7.05 -0.68
N ILE A 123 7.04 8.01 0.23
CA ILE A 123 6.22 7.89 1.43
C ILE A 123 5.70 9.25 1.84
N THR A 124 4.46 9.56 1.46
CA THR A 124 3.67 10.56 2.18
C THR A 124 2.22 10.12 2.28
N CYS A 125 1.98 8.92 2.83
CA CYS A 125 0.74 8.68 3.56
C CYS A 125 0.96 9.25 4.97
N THR A 126 0.77 10.56 5.12
CA THR A 126 0.86 11.21 6.43
C THR A 126 -0.47 10.97 7.14
N LEU A 127 -0.51 9.99 8.05
CA LEU A 127 -1.47 10.01 9.15
C LEU A 127 -1.10 11.22 10.02
N ARG A 128 -1.76 12.35 9.73
CA ARG A 128 -1.62 13.58 10.49
C ARG A 128 -2.24 13.30 11.87
N LYS A 129 -1.41 13.26 12.91
CA LYS A 129 -1.88 13.36 14.30
C LYS A 129 -2.64 14.66 14.52
#